data_AF-A0A7X3MMH5-F1
#
_entry.id   AF-A0A7X3MMH5-F1
#
_cell.length_a   1.000
_cell.length_b   1.000
_cell.length_c   1.000
_cell.angle_alpha   90.00
_cell.angle_beta   90.00
_cell.angle_gamma   90.00
#
_symmetry.space_group_name_H-M   'P 1'
#
loop_
_entity.id
_entity.type
_entity.pdbx_description
1 polymer ?
#
loop_
_entity_poly.entity_id
_entity_poly.type
_entity_poly.pdbx_seq_one_letter_code
_entity_poly.pdbx_strand_id
1 'polypeptide(L)'
;MIRIIAGFLIIMAAGGVISRAAASMLVAQVGVEKVGRGKLSYSYDGNGTVVTVQQDQLFLWPEQQVEWVADPGSTVKAGERLVQFRKEYLQQSIDKKQAELNQLELQVSQQQVSAREPARVPATTGAGQTLSEAQLGLQTAQQKAAEAEAAYNQFINSPVPDGEEDDVAAKKQELEAALQEANAEVQTAQQAVNQAQNAYELARQEDAAQNTNAANAAQAALLGAEAAQVQVEQARKELERLLSYQAADGKICAVSDCTVLQVGVQAGAVTTGSEIFVTGSGGFQLKGMVKAEDKEKLKVGAEVGVQLAAGKKKTVKIESIGMETGETAEGGSGDDTAGQGASSMQTFWRAPLPENTNVGGGEQFTWSIETSSEKEYDQIIPLSALREDANEAYCLVLSEEDRMLGTLQTAKRVPVTVLEKDAKSAAITSTLTNTDQVIVSSEKYVVEGDRVRLKE
;
A
#
# COMPACT_ATOMS: atom_id res chain seq x y z
N MET A 1 6.42 -36.86 -102.89
CA MET A 1 7.65 -36.24 -102.34
C MET A 1 7.36 -34.94 -101.57
N ILE A 2 6.55 -34.01 -102.10
CA ILE A 2 6.20 -32.71 -101.45
C ILE A 2 5.51 -32.85 -100.07
N ARG A 3 4.65 -33.85 -99.86
CA ARG A 3 3.94 -34.05 -98.58
C ARG A 3 4.87 -34.44 -97.41
N ILE A 4 5.99 -35.10 -97.69
CA ILE A 4 6.97 -35.52 -96.67
C ILE A 4 7.83 -34.33 -96.23
N ILE A 5 8.20 -33.46 -97.18
CA ILE A 5 8.98 -32.24 -96.91
C ILE A 5 8.16 -31.22 -96.11
N ALA A 6 6.86 -31.08 -96.42
CA ALA A 6 5.97 -30.22 -95.63
C ALA A 6 5.80 -30.73 -94.18
N GLY A 7 5.69 -32.04 -93.98
CA GLY A 7 5.66 -32.64 -92.64
C GLY A 7 6.94 -32.40 -91.83
N PHE A 8 8.10 -32.51 -92.47
CA PHE A 8 9.39 -32.23 -91.84
C PHE A 8 9.53 -30.76 -91.42
N LEU A 9 9.10 -29.81 -92.26
CA LEU A 9 9.14 -28.37 -91.96
C LEU A 9 8.23 -27.98 -90.79
N ILE A 10 7.04 -28.59 -90.69
CA ILE A 10 6.12 -28.37 -89.56
C ILE A 10 6.72 -28.90 -88.25
N ILE A 11 7.34 -30.08 -88.28
CA ILE A 11 8.01 -30.67 -87.10
C ILE A 11 9.22 -29.82 -86.69
N MET A 12 10.00 -29.30 -87.63
CA MET A 12 11.15 -28.43 -87.34
C MET A 12 10.70 -27.07 -86.77
N ALA A 13 9.60 -26.50 -87.28
CA ALA A 13 9.00 -25.29 -86.72
C ALA A 13 8.44 -25.52 -85.31
N ALA A 14 7.75 -26.65 -85.07
CA ALA A 14 7.28 -27.03 -83.74
C ALA A 14 8.45 -27.27 -82.76
N GLY A 15 9.52 -27.93 -83.21
CA GLY A 15 10.74 -28.14 -82.43
C GLY A 15 11.46 -26.82 -82.09
N GLY A 16 11.45 -25.85 -83.00
CA GLY A 16 11.99 -24.50 -82.75
C GLY A 16 11.17 -23.70 -81.73
N VAL A 17 9.84 -23.80 -81.77
CA VAL A 17 8.95 -23.15 -80.80
C VAL A 17 9.06 -23.81 -79.41
N ILE A 18 9.13 -25.14 -79.33
CA ILE A 18 9.30 -25.88 -78.07
C ILE A 18 10.69 -25.67 -77.47
N SER A 19 11.75 -25.61 -78.28
CA SER A 19 13.11 -25.30 -77.81
C SER A 19 13.24 -23.86 -77.29
N ARG A 20 12.58 -22.89 -77.94
CA ARG A 20 12.48 -21.52 -77.43
C ARG A 20 11.65 -21.41 -76.16
N ALA A 21 10.57 -22.18 -76.04
CA ALA A 21 9.77 -22.26 -74.82
C ALA A 21 10.57 -22.86 -73.66
N ALA A 22 11.34 -23.94 -73.89
CA ALA A 22 12.19 -24.57 -72.88
C ALA A 22 13.34 -23.66 -72.42
N ALA A 23 13.96 -22.90 -73.33
CA ALA A 23 14.98 -21.92 -72.97
C ALA A 23 14.41 -20.73 -72.15
N SER A 24 13.17 -20.33 -72.42
CA SER A 24 12.48 -19.28 -71.63
C SER A 24 12.03 -19.75 -70.24
N MET A 25 11.81 -21.06 -70.06
CA MET A 25 11.42 -21.66 -68.77
C MET A 25 12.57 -21.74 -67.75
N LEU A 26 13.83 -21.65 -68.20
CA LEU A 26 15.02 -21.79 -67.34
C LEU A 26 15.55 -20.46 -66.79
N VAL A 27 15.06 -19.32 -67.27
CA VAL A 27 15.51 -18.00 -66.81
C VAL A 27 14.65 -17.55 -65.63
N ALA A 28 15.28 -17.16 -64.52
CA ALA A 28 14.57 -16.64 -63.36
C ALA A 28 14.09 -15.22 -63.63
N GLN A 29 12.81 -14.95 -63.35
CA GLN A 29 12.30 -13.57 -63.36
C GLN A 29 12.57 -12.91 -62.02
N VAL A 30 13.14 -11.71 -62.06
CA VAL A 30 13.56 -10.96 -60.88
C VAL A 30 12.92 -9.58 -60.85
N GLY A 31 12.43 -9.18 -59.69
CA GLY A 31 12.10 -7.78 -59.41
C GLY A 31 13.36 -7.06 -58.96
N VAL A 32 13.59 -5.86 -59.49
CA VAL A 32 14.74 -5.04 -59.12
C VAL A 32 14.30 -3.68 -58.61
N GLU A 33 15.10 -3.11 -57.72
CA GLU A 33 14.91 -1.76 -57.19
C GLU A 33 16.24 -1.01 -57.20
N LYS A 34 16.21 0.31 -57.42
CA LYS A 34 17.44 1.12 -57.47
C LYS A 34 17.95 1.38 -56.05
N VAL A 35 19.27 1.38 -55.89
CA VAL A 35 19.89 1.90 -54.66
C VAL A 35 19.60 3.39 -54.59
N GLY A 36 19.00 3.84 -53.49
CA GLY A 36 18.62 5.22 -53.30
C GLY A 36 19.16 5.80 -51.99
N ARG A 37 19.25 7.13 -51.96
CA ARG A 37 19.41 7.88 -50.72
C ARG A 37 18.10 7.95 -49.98
N GLY A 38 18.15 7.87 -48.66
CA GLY A 38 16.94 8.03 -47.87
C GLY A 38 17.20 7.99 -46.37
N LYS A 39 16.10 7.94 -45.63
CA LYS A 39 16.09 7.79 -44.18
C LYS A 39 15.43 6.45 -43.84
N LEU A 40 15.93 5.80 -42.79
CA LEU A 40 15.27 4.62 -42.23
C LEU A 40 14.01 5.04 -41.47
N SER A 41 12.98 4.20 -41.46
CA SER A 41 11.73 4.45 -40.73
C SER A 41 11.64 3.51 -39.54
N TYR A 42 11.62 4.07 -38.32
CA TYR A 42 11.38 3.30 -37.10
C TYR A 42 9.91 3.44 -36.70
N SER A 43 9.26 2.31 -36.49
CA SER A 43 7.93 2.28 -35.90
C SER A 43 8.00 1.72 -34.48
N TYR A 44 7.52 2.48 -33.51
CA TYR A 44 7.31 2.00 -32.14
C TYR A 44 5.82 1.79 -31.94
N ASP A 45 5.42 0.65 -31.39
CA ASP A 45 4.04 0.34 -31.05
C ASP A 45 3.88 -0.05 -29.59
N GLY A 46 2.72 0.26 -29.05
CA GLY A 46 2.34 -0.17 -27.71
C GLY A 46 0.84 -0.10 -27.48
N ASN A 47 0.46 -0.62 -26.33
CA ASN A 47 -0.91 -0.54 -25.83
C ASN A 47 -1.02 0.58 -24.79
N GLY A 48 -2.21 1.11 -24.63
CA GLY A 48 -2.50 2.12 -23.63
C GLY A 48 -3.92 2.02 -23.11
N THR A 49 -4.19 2.78 -22.05
CA THR A 49 -5.50 2.86 -21.40
C THR A 49 -5.89 4.31 -21.21
N VAL A 50 -7.15 4.63 -21.42
CA VAL A 50 -7.71 5.95 -21.09
C VAL A 50 -7.86 6.05 -19.57
N VAL A 51 -7.22 7.03 -18.95
CA VAL A 51 -7.26 7.29 -17.50
C VAL A 51 -7.76 8.71 -17.25
N THR A 52 -8.23 9.01 -16.05
CA THR A 52 -8.56 10.40 -15.66
C THR A 52 -7.31 11.15 -15.22
N VAL A 53 -7.33 12.48 -15.36
CA VAL A 53 -6.20 13.33 -14.96
C VAL A 53 -5.90 13.19 -13.47
N GLN A 54 -6.95 13.19 -12.66
CA GLN A 54 -6.89 12.98 -11.22
C GLN A 54 -7.81 11.83 -10.83
N GLN A 55 -7.42 11.12 -9.77
CA GLN A 55 -8.23 10.06 -9.15
C GLN A 55 -8.25 10.28 -7.64
N ASP A 56 -9.45 10.33 -7.09
CA ASP A 56 -9.70 10.41 -5.66
C ASP A 56 -10.33 9.10 -5.19
N GLN A 57 -9.75 8.54 -4.12
CA GLN A 57 -10.25 7.33 -3.47
C GLN A 57 -10.97 7.71 -2.17
N LEU A 58 -12.24 7.33 -2.10
CA LEU A 58 -13.10 7.50 -0.93
C LEU A 58 -13.28 6.13 -0.27
N PHE A 59 -12.91 6.03 1.00
CA PHE A 59 -13.20 4.87 1.83
C PHE A 59 -14.55 5.05 2.51
N LEU A 60 -15.43 4.06 2.39
CA LEU A 60 -16.72 4.10 3.05
C LEU A 60 -16.58 3.73 4.53
N TRP A 61 -17.33 4.41 5.39
CA TRP A 61 -17.29 4.14 6.82
C TRP A 61 -17.93 2.78 7.12
N PRO A 62 -17.35 1.94 8.00
CA PRO A 62 -17.90 0.64 8.37
C PRO A 62 -19.26 0.74 9.07
N GLU A 63 -19.97 -0.38 9.10
CA GLU A 63 -21.26 -0.57 9.79
C GLU A 63 -22.33 0.45 9.34
N GLN A 64 -22.33 0.81 8.05
CA GLN A 64 -23.36 1.67 7.48
C GLN A 64 -24.06 0.94 6.35
N GLN A 65 -25.40 0.97 6.36
CA GLN A 65 -26.17 0.42 5.27
C GLN A 65 -26.26 1.43 4.12
N VAL A 66 -25.81 1.04 2.94
CA VAL A 66 -25.93 1.85 1.73
C VAL A 66 -27.37 1.77 1.23
N GLU A 67 -28.04 2.92 1.08
CA GLU A 67 -29.34 3.02 0.45
C GLU A 67 -29.21 3.16 -1.07
N TRP A 68 -28.26 3.99 -1.51
CA TRP A 68 -28.01 4.25 -2.92
C TRP A 68 -26.53 4.58 -3.15
N VAL A 69 -26.03 4.19 -4.32
CA VAL A 69 -24.68 4.48 -4.78
C VAL A 69 -24.71 4.84 -6.26
N ALA A 70 -23.86 5.78 -6.68
CA ALA A 70 -23.74 6.17 -8.08
C ALA A 70 -23.14 5.04 -8.92
N ASP A 71 -23.67 4.84 -10.13
CA ASP A 71 -23.20 3.77 -11.01
C ASP A 71 -21.81 4.08 -11.60
N PRO A 72 -20.94 3.07 -11.77
CA PRO A 72 -19.71 3.21 -12.53
C PRO A 72 -19.97 3.81 -13.92
N GLY A 73 -19.14 4.77 -14.34
CA GLY A 73 -19.24 5.49 -15.60
C GLY A 73 -20.16 6.73 -15.57
N SER A 74 -20.90 6.95 -14.49
CA SER A 74 -21.73 8.17 -14.36
C SER A 74 -20.87 9.42 -14.11
N THR A 75 -21.30 10.55 -14.69
CA THR A 75 -20.71 11.87 -14.42
C THR A 75 -21.53 12.57 -13.34
N VAL A 76 -20.86 13.04 -12.29
CA VAL A 76 -21.43 13.63 -11.09
C VAL A 76 -20.85 15.02 -10.91
N LYS A 77 -21.71 16.04 -10.71
CA LYS A 77 -21.25 17.42 -10.50
C LYS A 77 -20.84 17.65 -9.05
N ALA A 78 -20.05 18.69 -8.82
CA ALA A 78 -19.71 19.15 -7.48
C ALA A 78 -20.99 19.35 -6.63
N GLY A 79 -21.02 18.74 -5.44
CA GLY A 79 -22.14 18.78 -4.51
C GLY A 79 -23.24 17.74 -4.77
N GLU A 80 -23.21 17.01 -5.89
CA GLU A 80 -24.13 15.89 -6.12
C GLU A 80 -23.69 14.65 -5.31
N ARG A 81 -24.67 13.81 -4.94
CA ARG A 81 -24.45 12.62 -4.12
C ARG A 81 -23.71 11.53 -4.89
N LEU A 82 -22.70 10.95 -4.25
CA LEU A 82 -21.99 9.74 -4.69
C LEU A 82 -22.52 8.51 -3.97
N VAL A 83 -22.73 8.63 -2.65
CA VAL A 83 -23.23 7.56 -1.79
C VAL A 83 -24.29 8.16 -0.85
N GLN A 84 -25.34 7.39 -0.61
CA GLN A 84 -26.37 7.68 0.38
C GLN A 84 -26.45 6.50 1.34
N PHE A 85 -26.24 6.76 2.62
CA PHE A 85 -26.55 5.82 3.69
C PHE A 85 -28.02 5.90 4.07
N ARG A 86 -28.57 4.74 4.48
CA ARG A 86 -29.94 4.64 4.98
C ARG A 86 -30.03 5.38 6.32
N LYS A 87 -30.87 6.42 6.37
CA LYS A 87 -30.98 7.31 7.54
C LYS A 87 -31.39 6.59 8.81
N GLU A 88 -32.33 5.65 8.72
CA GLU A 88 -32.79 4.88 9.89
C GLU A 88 -31.66 4.02 10.45
N TYR A 89 -30.85 3.42 9.58
CA TYR A 89 -29.70 2.61 9.98
C TYR A 89 -28.60 3.47 10.60
N LEU A 90 -28.30 4.63 9.98
CA LEU A 90 -27.34 5.60 10.51
C LEU A 90 -27.77 6.10 11.90
N GLN A 91 -29.06 6.43 12.09
CA GLN A 91 -29.58 6.83 13.40
C GLN A 91 -29.46 5.72 14.43
N GLN A 92 -29.77 4.46 14.08
CA GLN A 92 -29.58 3.32 14.98
C GLN A 92 -28.11 3.14 15.38
N SER A 93 -27.17 3.31 14.45
CA SER A 93 -25.74 3.25 14.74
C SER A 93 -25.31 4.40 15.67
N ILE A 94 -25.85 5.60 15.49
CA ILE A 94 -25.62 6.75 16.37
C ILE A 94 -26.16 6.50 17.77
N ASP A 95 -27.41 6.03 17.90
CA ASP A 95 -28.03 5.74 19.19
C ASP A 95 -27.27 4.63 19.93
N LYS A 96 -26.86 3.58 19.21
CA LYS A 96 -26.03 2.49 19.75
C LYS A 96 -24.68 3.02 20.23
N LYS A 97 -24.00 3.85 19.44
CA LYS A 97 -22.71 4.45 19.82
C LYS A 97 -22.82 5.43 20.98
N GLN A 98 -23.91 6.20 21.06
CA GLN A 98 -24.19 7.06 22.20
C GLN A 98 -24.44 6.25 23.48
N ALA A 99 -25.16 5.12 23.39
CA ALA A 99 -25.38 4.23 24.52
C ALA A 99 -24.06 3.57 24.99
N GLU A 100 -23.23 3.11 24.05
CA GLU A 100 -21.89 2.58 24.33
C GLU A 100 -21.00 3.63 25.03
N LEU A 101 -21.00 4.86 24.52
CA LEU A 101 -20.26 5.98 25.10
C LEU A 101 -20.74 6.30 26.51
N ASN A 102 -22.05 6.36 26.74
CA ASN A 102 -22.61 6.56 28.08
C ASN A 102 -22.19 5.44 29.06
N GLN A 103 -22.13 4.19 28.58
CA GLN A 103 -21.67 3.06 29.37
C GLN A 103 -20.18 3.19 29.73
N LEU A 104 -19.34 3.57 28.77
CA LEU A 104 -17.90 3.80 28.99
C LEU A 104 -17.66 4.97 29.95
N GLU A 105 -18.41 6.07 29.80
CA GLU A 105 -18.34 7.20 30.74
C GLU A 105 -18.75 6.80 32.15
N LEU A 106 -19.79 5.98 32.29
CA LEU A 106 -20.21 5.45 33.59
C LEU A 106 -19.13 4.54 34.19
N GLN A 107 -18.42 3.75 33.37
CA GLN A 107 -17.30 2.93 33.83
C GLN A 107 -16.13 3.79 34.32
N VAL A 108 -15.77 4.85 33.60
CA VAL A 108 -14.78 5.84 34.04
C VAL A 108 -15.20 6.44 35.39
N SER A 109 -16.46 6.87 35.51
CA SER A 109 -17.00 7.42 36.75
C SER A 109 -16.93 6.41 37.91
N GLN A 110 -17.24 5.13 37.68
CA GLN A 110 -17.14 4.08 38.70
C GLN A 110 -15.70 3.86 39.17
N GLN A 111 -14.73 3.90 38.26
CA GLN A 111 -13.31 3.79 38.60
C GLN A 111 -12.82 5.02 39.38
N GLN A 112 -13.25 6.22 39.01
CA GLN A 112 -12.95 7.45 39.77
C GLN A 112 -13.57 7.44 41.18
N VAL A 113 -14.78 6.88 41.33
CA VAL A 113 -15.40 6.70 42.65
C VAL A 113 -14.63 5.66 43.47
N SER A 114 -14.22 4.55 42.86
CA SER A 114 -13.39 3.52 43.51
C SER A 114 -12.00 4.03 43.89
N ALA A 115 -11.49 5.05 43.20
CA ALA A 115 -10.22 5.70 43.54
C ALA A 115 -10.32 6.60 44.77
N ARG A 116 -11.53 6.93 45.25
CA ARG A 116 -11.69 7.73 46.48
C ARG A 116 -11.36 6.87 47.68
N GLU A 117 -10.46 7.35 48.52
CA GLU A 117 -10.13 6.68 49.77
C GLU A 117 -11.39 6.59 50.66
N PRO A 118 -11.72 5.40 51.18
CA PRO A 118 -12.85 5.25 52.09
C PRO A 118 -12.56 5.96 53.42
N ALA A 119 -13.58 6.63 53.98
CA ALA A 119 -13.46 7.23 55.31
C ALA A 119 -13.28 6.12 56.37
N ARG A 120 -12.17 6.15 57.11
CA ARG A 120 -11.84 5.17 58.16
C ARG A 120 -11.34 5.86 59.41
N VAL A 121 -11.61 5.25 60.56
CA VAL A 121 -10.97 5.61 61.84
C VAL A 121 -9.67 4.79 61.96
N PRO A 122 -8.50 5.44 62.12
CA PRO A 122 -7.23 4.75 62.31
C PRO A 122 -7.25 3.82 63.54
N ALA A 123 -6.67 2.63 63.44
CA ALA A 123 -6.57 1.68 64.55
C ALA A 123 -5.78 2.27 65.74
N THR A 124 -4.83 3.17 65.44
CA THR A 124 -4.10 3.98 66.41
C THR A 124 -5.00 4.82 67.32
N THR A 125 -6.22 5.17 66.89
CA THR A 125 -7.16 5.95 67.72
C THR A 125 -7.60 5.16 68.95
N GLY A 126 -8.02 3.90 68.75
CA GLY A 126 -8.44 3.03 69.84
C GLY A 126 -7.25 2.58 70.70
N ALA A 127 -6.16 2.16 70.07
CA ALA A 127 -4.96 1.74 70.78
C ALA A 127 -4.33 2.88 71.61
N GLY A 128 -4.41 4.13 71.11
CA GLY A 128 -3.95 5.30 71.82
C GLY A 128 -4.75 5.60 73.10
N GLN A 129 -6.06 5.36 73.07
CA GLN A 129 -6.90 5.47 74.27
C GLN A 129 -6.50 4.43 75.33
N THR A 130 -6.35 3.17 74.92
CA THR A 130 -5.90 2.09 75.82
C THR A 130 -4.52 2.37 76.42
N LEU A 131 -3.59 2.90 75.62
CA LEU A 131 -2.28 3.31 76.12
C LEU A 131 -2.38 4.44 77.16
N SER A 132 -3.20 5.45 76.89
CA SER A 132 -3.44 6.55 77.83
C SER A 132 -4.06 6.06 79.14
N GLU A 133 -5.02 5.14 79.07
CA GLU A 133 -5.65 4.52 80.25
C GLU A 133 -4.65 3.69 81.07
N ALA A 134 -3.81 2.88 80.39
CA ALA A 134 -2.79 2.09 81.05
C ALA A 134 -1.73 2.98 81.74
N GLN A 135 -1.33 4.09 81.12
CA GLN A 135 -0.40 5.06 81.71
C GLN A 135 -0.99 5.72 82.96
N LEU A 136 -2.27 6.09 82.92
CA LEU A 136 -2.98 6.63 84.09
C LEU A 136 -3.08 5.60 85.22
N GLY A 137 -3.36 4.34 84.88
CA GLY A 137 -3.36 3.23 85.84
C GLY A 137 -2.01 3.03 86.52
N LEU A 138 -0.92 3.08 85.76
CA LEU A 138 0.45 3.01 86.28
C LEU A 138 0.76 4.18 87.22
N GLN A 139 0.40 5.41 86.84
CA GLN A 139 0.58 6.59 87.69
C GLN A 139 -0.15 6.44 89.02
N THR A 140 -1.38 5.94 88.98
CA THR A 140 -2.20 5.70 90.18
C THR A 140 -1.58 4.62 91.07
N ALA A 141 -1.11 3.51 90.48
CA ALA A 141 -0.44 2.42 91.21
C ALA A 141 0.88 2.90 91.86
N GLN A 142 1.67 3.70 91.14
CA GLN A 142 2.91 4.30 91.67
C GLN A 142 2.64 5.24 92.85
N GLN A 143 1.57 6.03 92.78
CA GLN A 143 1.18 6.91 93.88
C GLN A 143 0.80 6.11 95.13
N LYS A 144 -0.03 5.06 94.98
CA LYS A 144 -0.38 4.17 96.10
C LYS A 144 0.86 3.48 96.70
N ALA A 145 1.78 3.01 95.87
CA ALA A 145 3.02 2.40 96.33
C ALA A 145 3.89 3.39 97.13
N ALA A 146 4.00 4.65 96.66
CA ALA A 146 4.70 5.71 97.39
C ALA A 146 4.02 6.06 98.72
N GLU A 147 2.69 6.08 98.78
CA GLU A 147 1.92 6.29 100.02
C GLU A 147 2.11 5.13 101.01
N ALA A 148 2.08 3.89 100.53
CA ALA A 148 2.34 2.69 101.34
C ALA A 148 3.79 2.65 101.87
N GLU A 149 4.77 3.01 101.03
CA GLU A 149 6.17 3.13 101.42
C GLU A 149 6.39 4.24 102.45
N ALA A 150 5.75 5.40 102.28
CA ALA A 150 5.79 6.48 103.25
C ALA A 150 5.20 6.07 104.60
N ALA A 151 4.07 5.38 104.62
CA ALA A 151 3.43 4.88 105.83
C ALA A 151 4.32 3.84 106.56
N TYR A 152 4.94 2.92 105.82
CA TYR A 152 5.89 1.95 106.38
C TYR A 152 7.13 2.65 106.95
N ASN A 153 7.75 3.56 106.20
CA ASN A 153 8.93 4.30 106.64
C ASN A 153 8.64 5.20 107.84
N GLN A 154 7.45 5.82 107.89
CA GLN A 154 7.03 6.63 109.03
C GLN A 154 6.86 5.77 110.29
N PHE A 155 6.31 4.55 110.15
CA PHE A 155 6.19 3.60 111.25
C PHE A 155 7.55 3.11 111.74
N ILE A 156 8.46 2.74 110.84
CA ILE A 156 9.81 2.22 111.18
C ILE A 156 10.73 3.29 111.79
N ASN A 157 10.60 4.56 111.39
CA ASN A 157 11.43 5.66 111.91
C ASN A 157 10.83 6.38 113.14
N SER A 158 9.60 6.04 113.55
CA SER A 158 8.99 6.59 114.76
C SER A 158 9.58 5.91 116.02
N PRO A 159 9.76 6.62 117.15
CA PRO A 159 10.21 6.00 118.40
C PRO A 159 9.25 4.88 118.80
N VAL A 160 9.78 3.71 119.13
CA VAL A 160 8.99 2.54 119.56
C VAL A 160 8.18 2.94 120.79
N PRO A 161 6.84 2.89 120.76
CA PRO A 161 6.01 3.16 121.93
C PRO A 161 6.25 2.07 122.99
N ASP A 162 6.29 2.43 124.29
CA ASP A 162 6.19 1.47 125.39
C ASP A 162 4.80 0.77 125.33
N GLY A 163 4.73 -0.34 124.60
CA GLY A 163 3.53 -1.15 124.37
C GLY A 163 3.93 -2.59 124.00
N GLU A 164 2.98 -3.53 124.13
CA GLU A 164 3.20 -4.98 123.92
C GLU A 164 3.90 -5.25 122.57
N GLU A 165 5.07 -5.90 122.59
CA GLU A 165 5.92 -6.16 121.39
C GLU A 165 5.15 -6.88 120.26
N ASP A 166 4.12 -7.66 120.61
CA ASP A 166 3.26 -8.39 119.66
C ASP A 166 2.40 -7.46 118.78
N ASP A 167 1.88 -6.36 119.31
CA ASP A 167 1.04 -5.40 118.56
C ASP A 167 1.85 -4.60 117.53
N VAL A 168 3.09 -4.25 117.89
CA VAL A 168 4.03 -3.56 116.99
C VAL A 168 4.46 -4.48 115.84
N ALA A 169 4.68 -5.77 116.12
CA ALA A 169 5.03 -6.77 115.12
C ALA A 169 3.88 -7.04 114.13
N ALA A 170 2.64 -7.17 114.62
CA ALA A 170 1.46 -7.36 113.76
C ALA A 170 1.25 -6.18 112.80
N LYS A 171 1.37 -4.94 113.31
CA LYS A 171 1.20 -3.72 112.50
C LYS A 171 2.31 -3.52 111.47
N LYS A 172 3.54 -3.93 111.80
CA LYS A 172 4.65 -3.98 110.84
C LYS A 172 4.36 -4.94 109.69
N GLN A 173 3.87 -6.14 110.00
CA GLN A 173 3.58 -7.17 109.01
C GLN A 173 2.42 -6.76 108.08
N GLU A 174 1.40 -6.07 108.61
CA GLU A 174 0.30 -5.51 107.82
C GLU A 174 0.79 -4.44 106.82
N LEU A 175 1.62 -3.48 107.27
CA LEU A 175 2.19 -2.46 106.40
C LEU A 175 3.15 -3.05 105.36
N GLU A 176 3.93 -4.07 105.73
CA GLU A 176 4.81 -4.77 104.79
C GLU A 176 4.03 -5.54 103.71
N ALA A 177 2.93 -6.20 104.09
CA ALA A 177 2.02 -6.85 103.15
C ALA A 177 1.35 -5.83 102.21
N ALA A 178 0.90 -4.69 102.73
CA ALA A 178 0.32 -3.60 101.92
C ALA A 178 1.35 -3.02 100.92
N LEU A 179 2.61 -2.89 101.32
CA LEU A 179 3.69 -2.41 100.45
C LEU A 179 4.02 -3.45 99.36
N GLN A 180 4.06 -4.74 99.70
CA GLN A 180 4.21 -5.82 98.71
C GLN A 180 3.06 -5.85 97.70
N GLU A 181 1.82 -5.70 98.17
CA GLU A 181 0.63 -5.63 97.31
C GLU A 181 0.68 -4.42 96.37
N ALA A 182 1.01 -3.23 96.89
CA ALA A 182 1.15 -2.03 96.07
C ALA A 182 2.29 -2.14 95.03
N ASN A 183 3.41 -2.76 95.39
CA ASN A 183 4.50 -3.04 94.45
C ASN A 183 4.10 -4.06 93.38
N ALA A 184 3.29 -5.07 93.73
CA ALA A 184 2.74 -6.00 92.77
C ALA A 184 1.77 -5.30 91.79
N GLU A 185 0.91 -4.39 92.29
CA GLU A 185 0.05 -3.54 91.45
C GLU A 185 0.87 -2.71 90.44
N VAL A 186 1.99 -2.11 90.87
CA VAL A 186 2.89 -1.36 89.98
C VAL A 186 3.49 -2.26 88.90
N GLN A 187 3.93 -3.47 89.26
CA GLN A 187 4.46 -4.41 88.26
C GLN A 187 3.40 -4.82 87.23
N THR A 188 2.18 -5.11 87.67
CA THR A 188 1.05 -5.42 86.78
C THR A 188 0.70 -4.22 85.89
N ALA A 189 0.65 -3.01 86.45
CA ALA A 189 0.37 -1.80 85.69
C ALA A 189 1.49 -1.50 84.66
N GLN A 190 2.75 -1.76 84.99
CA GLN A 190 3.87 -1.61 84.07
C GLN A 190 3.78 -2.61 82.91
N GLN A 191 3.41 -3.86 83.19
CA GLN A 191 3.15 -4.85 82.15
C GLN A 191 1.99 -4.42 81.24
N ALA A 192 0.92 -3.86 81.82
CA ALA A 192 -0.21 -3.32 81.06
C ALA A 192 0.21 -2.17 80.13
N VAL A 193 1.07 -1.25 80.59
CA VAL A 193 1.63 -0.18 79.74
C VAL A 193 2.46 -0.76 78.60
N ASN A 194 3.36 -1.71 78.87
CA ASN A 194 4.19 -2.32 77.83
C ASN A 194 3.33 -3.05 76.78
N GLN A 195 2.28 -3.75 77.21
CA GLN A 195 1.32 -4.40 76.30
C GLN A 195 0.56 -3.37 75.46
N ALA A 196 0.08 -2.29 76.07
CA ALA A 196 -0.61 -1.22 75.36
C ALA A 196 0.32 -0.47 74.38
N GLN A 197 1.60 -0.29 74.72
CA GLN A 197 2.60 0.28 73.83
C GLN A 197 2.84 -0.61 72.60
N ASN A 198 3.04 -1.91 72.80
CA ASN A 198 3.20 -2.86 71.70
C ASN A 198 1.95 -2.89 70.80
N ALA A 199 0.76 -2.86 71.39
CA ALA A 199 -0.50 -2.79 70.64
C ALA A 199 -0.61 -1.50 69.83
N TYR A 200 -0.19 -0.36 70.38
CA TYR A 200 -0.15 0.92 69.67
C TYR A 200 0.84 0.92 68.50
N GLU A 201 2.04 0.37 68.70
CA GLU A 201 3.04 0.24 67.63
C GLU A 201 2.57 -0.66 66.50
N LEU A 202 1.91 -1.78 66.82
CA LEU A 202 1.29 -2.66 65.83
C LEU A 202 0.18 -1.92 65.07
N ALA A 203 -0.72 -1.24 65.77
CA ALA A 203 -1.78 -0.45 65.15
C ALA A 203 -1.22 0.63 64.21
N ARG A 204 -0.08 1.25 64.56
CA ARG A 204 0.61 2.22 63.70
C ARG A 204 1.15 1.58 62.42
N GLN A 205 1.73 0.39 62.52
CA GLN A 205 2.22 -0.35 61.34
C GLN A 205 1.06 -0.79 60.44
N GLU A 206 -0.04 -1.26 61.03
CA GLU A 206 -1.25 -1.63 60.29
C GLU A 206 -1.85 -0.42 59.56
N ASP A 207 -2.00 0.71 60.24
CA ASP A 207 -2.49 1.94 59.62
C ASP A 207 -1.56 2.40 58.49
N ALA A 208 -0.23 2.32 58.66
CA ALA A 208 0.73 2.65 57.61
C ALA A 208 0.61 1.71 56.39
N ALA A 209 0.54 0.39 56.62
CA ALA A 209 0.38 -0.60 55.55
C ALA A 209 -0.96 -0.44 54.82
N GLN A 210 -2.04 -0.17 55.56
CA GLN A 210 -3.35 0.08 54.97
C GLN A 210 -3.37 1.38 54.15
N ASN A 211 -2.73 2.45 54.62
CA ASN A 211 -2.62 3.70 53.85
C ASN A 211 -1.84 3.48 52.56
N THR A 212 -0.73 2.74 52.58
CA THR A 212 0.02 2.42 51.35
C THR A 212 -0.81 1.56 50.40
N ASN A 213 -1.56 0.58 50.93
CA ASN A 213 -2.40 -0.28 50.11
C ASN A 213 -3.59 0.50 49.51
N ALA A 214 -4.21 1.39 50.29
CA ALA A 214 -5.27 2.27 49.84
C ALA A 214 -4.77 3.24 48.75
N ALA A 215 -3.60 3.86 48.94
CA ALA A 215 -2.98 4.73 47.95
C ALA A 215 -2.65 3.98 46.64
N ASN A 216 -2.08 2.77 46.74
CA ASN A 216 -1.80 1.94 45.57
C ASN A 216 -3.10 1.52 44.86
N ALA A 217 -4.14 1.14 45.60
CA ALA A 217 -5.43 0.79 45.03
C ALA A 217 -6.10 2.00 44.36
N ALA A 218 -6.02 3.18 44.97
CA ALA A 218 -6.52 4.43 44.40
C ALA A 218 -5.77 4.80 43.11
N GLN A 219 -4.44 4.69 43.10
CA GLN A 219 -3.63 4.93 41.90
C GLN A 219 -3.96 3.94 40.78
N ALA A 220 -4.12 2.65 41.10
CA ALA A 220 -4.52 1.64 40.12
C ALA A 220 -5.92 1.92 39.55
N ALA A 221 -6.86 2.37 40.38
CA ALA A 221 -8.18 2.77 39.94
C ALA A 221 -8.16 4.02 39.04
N LEU A 222 -7.30 5.01 39.33
CA LEU A 222 -7.09 6.19 38.46
C LEU A 222 -6.49 5.82 37.11
N LEU A 223 -5.46 4.97 37.08
CA LEU A 223 -4.89 4.47 35.82
C LEU A 223 -5.92 3.67 35.01
N GLY A 224 -6.78 2.90 35.70
CA GLY A 224 -7.92 2.24 35.09
C GLY A 224 -8.90 3.23 34.46
N ALA A 225 -9.21 4.33 35.15
CA ALA A 225 -10.06 5.40 34.65
C ALA A 225 -9.46 6.10 33.43
N GLU A 226 -8.15 6.37 33.43
CA GLU A 226 -7.45 6.95 32.29
C GLU A 226 -7.47 6.01 31.06
N ALA A 227 -7.23 4.72 31.27
CA ALA A 227 -7.32 3.71 30.20
C ALA A 227 -8.74 3.63 29.61
N ALA A 228 -9.77 3.66 30.45
CA ALA A 228 -11.16 3.70 30.00
C ALA A 228 -11.50 5.03 29.30
N GLN A 229 -10.87 6.14 29.70
CA GLN A 229 -11.07 7.45 29.08
C GLN A 229 -10.56 7.51 27.64
N VAL A 230 -9.47 6.81 27.31
CA VAL A 230 -9.01 6.66 25.92
C VAL A 230 -10.09 5.98 25.06
N GLN A 231 -10.80 4.98 25.59
CA GLN A 231 -11.89 4.32 24.89
C GLN A 231 -13.08 5.27 24.68
N VAL A 232 -13.42 6.09 25.69
CA VAL A 232 -14.44 7.15 25.57
C VAL A 232 -14.07 8.14 24.46
N GLU A 233 -12.82 8.59 24.39
CA GLU A 233 -12.37 9.52 23.34
C GLU A 233 -12.46 8.90 21.95
N GLN A 234 -12.09 7.63 21.81
CA GLN A 234 -12.18 6.92 20.54
C GLN A 234 -13.64 6.76 20.09
N ALA A 235 -14.52 6.33 21.00
CA ALA A 235 -15.96 6.24 20.75
C ALA A 235 -16.58 7.61 20.42
N ARG A 236 -16.15 8.69 21.09
CA ARG A 236 -16.58 10.07 20.79
C ARG A 236 -16.21 10.49 19.37
N LYS A 237 -14.98 10.21 18.92
CA LYS A 237 -14.55 10.54 17.53
C LYS A 237 -15.34 9.76 16.49
N GLU A 238 -15.62 8.48 16.74
CA GLU A 238 -16.47 7.67 15.88
C GLU A 238 -17.89 8.26 15.79
N LEU A 239 -18.47 8.61 16.94
CA LEU A 239 -19.78 9.24 17.01
C LEU A 239 -19.81 10.59 16.29
N GLU A 240 -18.82 11.44 16.48
CA GLU A 240 -18.71 12.74 15.80
C GLU A 240 -18.71 12.58 14.28
N ARG A 241 -18.00 11.56 13.77
CA ARG A 241 -18.04 11.23 12.35
C ARG A 241 -19.41 10.75 11.91
N LEU A 242 -20.09 9.89 12.67
CA LEU A 242 -21.47 9.48 12.34
C LEU A 242 -22.45 10.67 12.33
N LEU A 243 -22.31 11.59 13.29
CA LEU A 243 -23.07 12.84 13.34
C LEU A 243 -22.77 13.74 12.12
N SER A 244 -21.53 13.76 11.63
CA SER A 244 -21.20 14.48 10.40
C SER A 244 -21.94 13.92 9.17
N TYR A 245 -22.10 12.59 9.09
CA TYR A 245 -22.92 11.97 8.05
C TYR A 245 -24.39 12.28 8.25
N GLN A 246 -24.89 12.30 9.49
CA GLN A 246 -26.27 12.67 9.77
C GLN A 246 -26.57 14.13 9.38
N ALA A 247 -25.65 15.05 9.68
CA ALA A 247 -25.76 16.46 9.28
C ALA A 247 -25.76 16.61 7.74
N ALA A 248 -25.03 15.74 7.04
CA ALA A 248 -25.07 15.62 5.58
C ALA A 248 -26.27 14.79 5.07
N ASP A 249 -27.26 14.50 5.92
CA ASP A 249 -28.46 13.73 5.56
C ASP A 249 -28.16 12.30 5.06
N GLY A 250 -27.06 11.71 5.54
CA GLY A 250 -26.51 10.43 5.13
C GLY A 250 -25.79 10.46 3.77
N LYS A 251 -25.54 11.64 3.20
CA LYS A 251 -24.97 11.79 1.85
C LYS A 251 -23.48 12.02 1.91
N ILE A 252 -22.77 11.31 1.04
CA ILE A 252 -21.41 11.68 0.65
C ILE A 252 -21.50 12.30 -0.73
N CYS A 253 -21.13 13.57 -0.85
CA CYS A 253 -21.19 14.32 -2.11
C CYS A 253 -19.81 14.49 -2.75
N ALA A 254 -19.80 14.69 -4.07
CA ALA A 254 -18.58 14.97 -4.82
C ALA A 254 -18.03 16.37 -4.46
N VAL A 255 -16.71 16.46 -4.22
CA VAL A 255 -16.03 17.74 -3.92
C VAL A 255 -15.90 18.61 -5.18
N SER A 256 -15.76 17.97 -6.34
CA SER A 256 -15.66 18.62 -7.65
C SER A 256 -16.34 17.75 -8.71
N ASP A 257 -16.51 18.28 -9.93
CA ASP A 257 -17.06 17.53 -11.06
C ASP A 257 -16.19 16.30 -11.35
N CYS A 258 -16.79 15.11 -11.29
CA CYS A 258 -16.08 13.85 -11.41
C CYS A 258 -16.87 12.78 -12.16
N THR A 259 -16.17 11.74 -12.61
CA THR A 259 -16.75 10.53 -13.18
C THR A 259 -16.48 9.36 -12.23
N VAL A 260 -17.50 8.56 -11.94
CA VAL A 260 -17.35 7.36 -11.10
C VAL A 260 -16.58 6.31 -11.89
N LEU A 261 -15.42 5.87 -11.39
CA LEU A 261 -14.57 4.88 -12.07
C LEU A 261 -14.77 3.48 -11.49
N GLN A 262 -14.84 3.38 -10.16
CA GLN A 262 -14.99 2.11 -9.47
C GLN A 262 -15.85 2.29 -8.23
N VAL A 263 -16.70 1.31 -7.98
CA VAL A 263 -17.59 1.27 -6.82
C VAL A 263 -17.43 -0.08 -6.13
N GLY A 264 -16.81 -0.09 -4.94
CA GLY A 264 -16.59 -1.28 -4.14
C GLY A 264 -17.76 -1.69 -3.24
N VAL A 265 -18.95 -1.10 -3.42
CA VAL A 265 -20.14 -1.37 -2.60
C VAL A 265 -21.40 -1.45 -3.45
N GLN A 266 -22.41 -2.18 -2.97
CA GLN A 266 -23.72 -2.26 -3.62
C GLN A 266 -24.80 -1.65 -2.73
N ALA A 267 -25.85 -1.12 -3.36
CA ALA A 267 -27.03 -0.67 -2.61
C ALA A 267 -27.64 -1.83 -1.81
N GLY A 268 -28.02 -1.56 -0.57
CA GLY A 268 -28.52 -2.54 0.40
C GLY A 268 -27.44 -3.20 1.25
N ALA A 269 -26.18 -3.18 0.85
CA ALA A 269 -25.07 -3.77 1.60
C ALA A 269 -24.74 -2.96 2.86
N VAL A 270 -24.23 -3.64 3.88
CA VAL A 270 -23.63 -3.02 5.06
C VAL A 270 -22.12 -2.97 4.84
N THR A 271 -21.54 -1.79 4.96
CA THR A 271 -20.12 -1.55 4.76
C THR A 271 -19.27 -2.16 5.86
N THR A 272 -18.05 -2.55 5.51
CA THR A 272 -17.03 -3.13 6.38
C THR A 272 -15.87 -2.17 6.65
N GLY A 273 -15.81 -1.03 5.95
CA GLY A 273 -14.71 -0.07 6.04
C GLY A 273 -13.59 -0.29 5.03
N SER A 274 -13.69 -1.39 4.26
CA SER A 274 -12.72 -1.75 3.22
C SER A 274 -13.19 -1.40 1.81
N GLU A 275 -14.45 -0.98 1.66
CA GLU A 275 -15.04 -0.62 0.38
C GLU A 275 -14.41 0.67 -0.15
N ILE A 276 -13.82 0.58 -1.34
CA ILE A 276 -13.19 1.70 -2.03
C ILE A 276 -14.16 2.23 -3.09
N PHE A 277 -14.36 3.53 -3.09
CA PHE A 277 -15.08 4.27 -4.12
C PHE A 277 -14.12 5.21 -4.84
N VAL A 278 -13.90 5.01 -6.14
CA VAL A 278 -12.92 5.78 -6.92
C VAL A 278 -13.64 6.70 -7.88
N THR A 279 -13.34 8.00 -7.77
CA THR A 279 -13.79 9.03 -8.71
C THR A 279 -12.62 9.60 -9.47
N GLY A 280 -12.85 9.99 -10.72
CA GLY A 280 -11.84 10.67 -11.53
C GLY A 280 -12.31 12.06 -11.96
N SER A 281 -11.43 13.05 -11.89
CA SER A 281 -11.72 14.45 -12.24
C SER A 281 -10.66 15.00 -13.21
N GLY A 282 -10.93 16.18 -13.78
CA GLY A 282 -10.02 16.85 -14.73
C GLY A 282 -10.10 16.35 -16.17
N GLY A 283 -11.09 15.52 -16.51
CA GLY A 283 -11.26 14.92 -17.83
C GLY A 283 -10.42 13.66 -18.03
N PHE A 284 -10.41 13.15 -19.25
CA PHE A 284 -9.65 11.96 -19.63
C PHE A 284 -8.31 12.33 -20.24
N GLN A 285 -7.34 11.43 -20.11
CA GLN A 285 -6.05 11.45 -20.77
C GLN A 285 -5.69 10.03 -21.24
N LEU A 286 -4.89 9.95 -22.29
CA LEU A 286 -4.35 8.71 -22.80
C LEU A 286 -3.11 8.35 -21.99
N LYS A 287 -3.05 7.16 -21.40
CA LYS A 287 -1.86 6.58 -20.77
C LYS A 287 -1.33 5.44 -21.62
N GLY A 288 -0.29 5.69 -22.42
CA GLY A 288 0.33 4.66 -23.26
C GLY A 288 1.49 3.97 -22.54
N MET A 289 1.48 2.65 -22.48
CA MET A 289 2.58 1.85 -21.92
C MET A 289 3.68 1.66 -22.96
N VAL A 290 4.93 1.83 -22.55
CA VAL A 290 6.14 1.73 -23.39
C VAL A 290 6.93 0.50 -22.99
N LYS A 291 7.35 -0.29 -23.99
CA LYS A 291 8.25 -1.43 -23.80
C LYS A 291 9.62 -0.93 -23.33
N ALA A 292 10.32 -1.71 -22.49
CA ALA A 292 11.59 -1.28 -21.91
C ALA A 292 12.65 -0.92 -22.97
N GLU A 293 12.63 -1.60 -24.12
CA GLU A 293 13.55 -1.43 -25.25
C GLU A 293 13.40 -0.07 -25.96
N ASP A 294 12.22 0.55 -25.87
CA ASP A 294 11.88 1.79 -26.59
C ASP A 294 11.85 3.03 -25.68
N LYS A 295 12.19 2.85 -24.39
CA LYS A 295 12.17 3.91 -23.38
C LYS A 295 13.04 5.11 -23.73
N GLU A 296 14.25 4.89 -24.26
CA GLU A 296 15.21 5.96 -24.57
C GLU A 296 14.85 6.76 -25.83
N LYS A 297 13.91 6.24 -26.62
CA LYS A 297 13.55 6.80 -27.93
C LYS A 297 12.33 7.71 -27.86
N LEU A 298 11.63 7.73 -26.73
CA LEU A 298 10.44 8.55 -26.52
C LEU A 298 10.79 9.94 -25.96
N LYS A 299 10.28 11.00 -26.60
CA LYS A 299 10.49 12.39 -26.17
C LYS A 299 9.15 13.09 -25.91
N VAL A 300 9.11 13.94 -24.89
CA VAL A 300 7.97 14.84 -24.67
C VAL A 300 7.81 15.76 -25.90
N GLY A 301 6.57 15.93 -26.35
CA GLY A 301 6.22 16.65 -27.57
C GLY A 301 6.24 15.83 -28.86
N ALA A 302 6.65 14.55 -28.82
CA ALA A 302 6.61 13.69 -29.99
C ALA A 302 5.16 13.40 -30.43
N GLU A 303 4.96 13.30 -31.75
CA GLU A 303 3.67 13.00 -32.36
C GLU A 303 3.41 11.49 -32.40
N VAL A 304 2.30 11.08 -31.80
CA VAL A 304 1.91 9.68 -31.64
C VAL A 304 0.60 9.45 -32.35
N GLY A 305 0.57 8.48 -33.25
CA GLY A 305 -0.65 7.99 -33.88
C GLY A 305 -1.38 7.01 -32.95
N VAL A 306 -2.49 7.45 -32.38
CA VAL A 306 -3.34 6.67 -31.48
C VAL A 306 -4.56 6.15 -32.23
N GLN A 307 -4.88 4.88 -32.01
CA GLN A 307 -6.06 4.22 -32.56
C GLN A 307 -6.86 3.58 -31.42
N LEU A 308 -8.04 4.14 -31.17
CA LEU A 308 -9.03 3.61 -30.24
C LEU A 308 -9.83 2.48 -30.89
N ALA A 309 -10.44 1.61 -30.09
CA ALA A 309 -11.11 0.38 -30.57
C ALA A 309 -12.17 0.63 -31.65
N ALA A 310 -12.86 1.79 -31.61
CA ALA A 310 -13.89 2.17 -32.58
C ALA A 310 -13.50 3.38 -33.48
N GLY A 311 -12.23 3.82 -33.44
CA GLY A 311 -11.79 5.08 -34.03
C GLY A 311 -10.83 4.97 -35.22
N LYS A 312 -10.83 6.01 -36.08
CA LYS A 312 -9.73 6.23 -37.05
C LYS A 312 -8.45 6.59 -36.30
N LYS A 313 -7.28 6.22 -36.86
CA LYS A 313 -5.97 6.65 -36.35
C LYS A 313 -5.93 8.19 -36.30
N LYS A 314 -5.66 8.76 -35.12
CA LYS A 314 -5.52 10.20 -34.88
C LYS A 314 -4.14 10.48 -34.28
N THR A 315 -3.58 11.66 -34.56
CA THR A 315 -2.28 12.06 -34.02
C THR A 315 -2.46 12.92 -32.76
N VAL A 316 -1.72 12.61 -31.70
CA VAL A 316 -1.65 13.39 -30.45
C VAL A 316 -0.19 13.67 -30.08
N LYS A 317 0.05 14.73 -29.29
CA LYS A 317 1.40 15.04 -28.79
C LYS A 317 1.56 14.55 -27.36
N ILE A 318 2.68 13.91 -27.06
CA ILE A 318 3.02 13.49 -25.69
C ILE A 318 3.23 14.73 -24.82
N GLU A 319 2.51 14.84 -23.70
CA GLU A 319 2.67 15.93 -22.72
C GLU A 319 3.66 15.55 -21.61
N SER A 320 3.67 14.30 -21.18
CA SER A 320 4.58 13.83 -20.14
C SER A 320 4.95 12.36 -20.31
N ILE A 321 6.11 11.99 -19.77
CA ILE A 321 6.60 10.62 -19.71
C ILE A 321 6.93 10.34 -18.25
N GLY A 322 6.40 9.27 -17.71
CA GLY A 322 6.58 8.84 -16.33
C GLY A 322 7.04 7.38 -16.24
N MET A 323 7.46 6.99 -15.06
CA MET A 323 7.73 5.60 -14.70
C MET A 323 6.90 5.27 -13.48
N GLU A 324 6.21 4.15 -13.52
CA GLU A 324 5.43 3.63 -12.39
C GLU A 324 5.74 2.16 -12.22
N THR A 325 5.65 1.70 -10.98
CA THR A 325 5.73 0.28 -10.67
C THR A 325 4.45 -0.37 -11.16
N GLY A 326 4.54 -1.16 -12.23
CA GLY A 326 3.37 -1.87 -12.75
C GLY A 326 2.97 -3.00 -11.79
N GLU A 327 1.70 -3.05 -11.41
CA GLU A 327 1.09 -4.27 -10.90
C GLU A 327 0.76 -5.15 -12.11
N THR A 328 1.47 -6.26 -12.26
CA THR A 328 1.04 -7.32 -13.17
C THR A 328 -0.28 -7.85 -12.65
N ALA A 329 -1.38 -7.59 -13.37
CA ALA A 329 -2.65 -8.26 -13.13
C ALA A 329 -2.45 -9.77 -13.29
N GLU A 330 -2.48 -10.50 -12.17
CA GLU A 330 -2.55 -11.95 -12.15
C GLU A 330 -3.85 -12.39 -12.85
N GLY A 331 -3.70 -12.96 -14.03
CA GLY A 331 -4.80 -13.50 -14.80
C GLY A 331 -4.31 -14.52 -15.81
N GLY A 332 -4.10 -15.76 -15.36
CA GLY A 332 -3.85 -16.90 -16.27
C GLY A 332 -3.11 -18.08 -15.65
N SER A 333 -3.88 -18.95 -14.98
CA SER A 333 -3.68 -20.41 -14.78
C SER A 333 -2.25 -20.98 -14.75
N GLY A 334 -1.83 -21.34 -13.53
CA GLY A 334 -1.19 -22.62 -13.19
C GLY A 334 0.11 -23.01 -13.90
N ASP A 335 1.24 -22.72 -13.26
CA ASP A 335 2.13 -23.77 -12.74
C ASP A 335 2.99 -23.20 -11.61
N ASP A 336 3.27 -24.04 -10.62
CA ASP A 336 3.95 -23.71 -9.37
C ASP A 336 5.42 -23.36 -9.65
N THR A 337 5.79 -22.09 -9.55
CA THR A 337 7.17 -21.72 -9.20
C THR A 337 7.15 -20.39 -8.45
N ALA A 338 7.56 -20.42 -7.19
CA ALA A 338 7.84 -19.26 -6.36
C ALA A 338 8.97 -18.42 -6.99
N GLY A 339 8.61 -17.57 -7.94
CA GLY A 339 9.44 -16.51 -8.48
C GLY A 339 9.06 -15.21 -7.79
N GLN A 340 10.02 -14.58 -7.12
CA GLN A 340 9.92 -13.18 -6.69
C GLN A 340 9.30 -12.35 -7.81
N GLY A 341 8.14 -11.75 -7.55
CA GLY A 341 7.52 -10.78 -8.45
C GLY A 341 8.51 -9.64 -8.68
N ALA A 342 9.24 -9.72 -9.78
CA ALA A 342 10.11 -8.65 -10.22
C ALA A 342 9.19 -7.49 -10.60
N SER A 343 9.06 -6.53 -9.69
CA SER A 343 8.52 -5.20 -9.95
C SER A 343 9.25 -4.63 -11.17
N SER A 344 8.66 -4.81 -12.35
CA SER A 344 9.20 -4.26 -13.57
C SER A 344 8.74 -2.80 -13.65
N MET A 345 9.70 -1.90 -13.58
CA MET A 345 9.45 -0.47 -13.68
C MET A 345 8.95 -0.19 -15.10
N GLN A 346 7.65 0.07 -15.25
CA GLN A 346 7.04 0.25 -16.55
C GLN A 346 7.01 1.74 -16.90
N THR A 347 7.55 2.09 -18.06
CA THR A 347 7.51 3.47 -18.56
C THR A 347 6.18 3.70 -19.26
N PHE A 348 5.54 4.84 -19.00
CA PHE A 348 4.32 5.24 -19.68
C PHE A 348 4.41 6.71 -20.11
N TRP A 349 3.65 7.08 -21.12
CA TRP A 349 3.45 8.46 -21.53
C TRP A 349 2.00 8.88 -21.34
N ARG A 350 1.78 10.20 -21.16
CA ARG A 350 0.45 10.80 -21.09
C ARG A 350 0.25 11.84 -22.19
N ALA A 351 -0.94 11.86 -22.78
CA ALA A 351 -1.36 12.85 -23.77
C ALA A 351 -2.86 13.19 -23.59
N PRO A 352 -3.31 14.37 -24.03
CA PRO A 352 -4.72 14.72 -24.02
C PRO A 352 -5.48 13.87 -25.05
N LEU A 353 -6.79 13.72 -24.85
CA LEU A 353 -7.63 13.06 -25.84
C LEU A 353 -7.65 13.89 -27.14
N PRO A 354 -7.67 13.24 -28.31
CA PRO A 354 -7.90 13.93 -29.57
C PRO A 354 -9.28 14.61 -29.57
N GLU A 355 -9.39 15.78 -30.21
CA GLU A 355 -10.68 16.48 -30.35
C GLU A 355 -11.77 15.59 -30.96
N ASN A 356 -13.01 15.78 -30.50
CA ASN A 356 -14.19 14.99 -30.89
C ASN A 356 -14.03 13.48 -30.68
N THR A 357 -13.46 13.09 -29.54
CA THR A 357 -13.35 11.68 -29.14
C THR A 357 -14.12 11.48 -27.84
N ASN A 358 -15.18 10.68 -27.88
CA ASN A 358 -15.97 10.33 -26.70
C ASN A 358 -15.58 8.91 -26.28
N VAL A 359 -14.80 8.78 -25.21
CA VAL A 359 -14.24 7.50 -24.73
C VAL A 359 -14.47 7.39 -23.23
N GLY A 360 -14.69 6.17 -22.76
CA GLY A 360 -14.85 5.89 -21.33
C GLY A 360 -13.51 5.69 -20.64
N GLY A 361 -13.44 5.98 -19.33
CA GLY A 361 -12.30 5.60 -18.49
C GLY A 361 -12.12 4.07 -18.53
N GLY A 362 -10.87 3.62 -18.71
CA GLY A 362 -10.53 2.20 -18.83
C GLY A 362 -10.53 1.65 -20.25
N GLU A 363 -10.89 2.44 -21.28
CA GLU A 363 -10.84 1.99 -22.66
C GLU A 363 -9.39 1.72 -23.11
N GLN A 364 -9.16 0.58 -23.77
CA GLN A 364 -7.87 0.22 -24.32
C GLN A 364 -7.68 0.81 -25.71
N PHE A 365 -6.45 1.25 -26.00
CA PHE A 365 -6.07 1.75 -27.32
C PHE A 365 -4.70 1.23 -27.72
N THR A 366 -4.43 1.24 -29.03
CA THR A 366 -3.09 1.02 -29.55
C THR A 366 -2.49 2.34 -30.00
N TRP A 367 -1.18 2.48 -29.86
CA TRP A 367 -0.46 3.65 -30.29
C TRP A 367 0.75 3.25 -31.12
N SER A 368 1.11 4.12 -32.05
CA SER A 368 2.29 3.95 -32.89
C SER A 368 2.96 5.29 -33.15
N ILE A 369 4.28 5.31 -33.11
CA ILE A 369 5.11 6.43 -33.53
C ILE A 369 5.89 5.98 -34.74
N GLU A 370 5.86 6.76 -35.82
CA GLU A 370 6.70 6.52 -37.00
C GLU A 370 7.69 7.68 -37.12
N THR A 371 8.96 7.39 -36.88
CA THR A 371 10.03 8.38 -36.88
C THR A 371 11.08 7.98 -37.92
N SER A 372 11.41 8.91 -38.81
CA SER A 372 12.53 8.71 -39.73
C SER A 372 13.87 9.01 -39.06
N SER A 373 14.93 8.29 -39.45
CA SER A 373 16.29 8.52 -38.97
C SER A 373 16.70 9.99 -39.13
N GLU A 374 17.34 10.57 -38.12
CA GLU A 374 17.90 11.92 -38.21
C GLU A 374 18.98 12.00 -39.31
N LYS A 375 19.74 10.91 -39.47
CA LYS A 375 20.76 10.73 -40.50
C LYS A 375 20.13 10.28 -41.81
N GLU A 376 20.51 10.93 -42.90
CA GLU A 376 20.25 10.46 -44.26
C GLU A 376 21.40 9.55 -44.68
N TYR A 377 21.06 8.36 -45.16
CA TYR A 377 22.03 7.36 -45.59
C TYR A 377 22.19 7.45 -47.11
N ASP A 378 23.45 7.39 -47.56
CA ASP A 378 23.80 7.50 -48.98
C ASP A 378 23.32 6.30 -49.81
N GLN A 379 23.19 5.13 -49.19
CA GLN A 379 22.76 3.89 -49.83
C GLN A 379 21.79 3.14 -48.92
N ILE A 380 20.52 3.07 -49.33
CA ILE A 380 19.49 2.22 -48.71
C ILE A 380 19.05 1.17 -49.72
N ILE A 381 18.93 -0.06 -49.24
CA ILE A 381 18.35 -1.18 -49.97
C ILE A 381 17.18 -1.76 -49.18
N PRO A 382 16.16 -2.34 -49.84
CA PRO A 382 15.13 -3.11 -49.15
C PRO A 382 15.75 -4.29 -48.41
N LEU A 383 15.22 -4.62 -47.23
CA LEU A 383 15.73 -5.73 -46.42
C LEU A 383 15.61 -7.07 -47.17
N SER A 384 14.62 -7.21 -48.07
CA SER A 384 14.45 -8.41 -48.91
C SER A 384 15.58 -8.63 -49.92
N ALA A 385 16.33 -7.57 -50.28
CA ALA A 385 17.50 -7.65 -51.14
C ALA A 385 18.80 -7.99 -50.39
N LEU A 386 18.81 -7.80 -49.07
CA LEU A 386 19.95 -8.13 -48.22
C LEU A 386 20.00 -9.65 -47.98
N ARG A 387 21.14 -10.27 -48.29
CA ARG A 387 21.38 -11.69 -48.04
C ARG A 387 22.60 -11.85 -47.15
N GLU A 388 22.59 -12.85 -46.28
CA GLU A 388 23.69 -13.14 -45.38
C GLU A 388 24.22 -14.54 -45.69
N ASP A 389 25.54 -14.63 -45.88
CA ASP A 389 26.28 -15.89 -45.95
C ASP A 389 27.03 -16.11 -44.62
N ALA A 390 27.67 -17.26 -44.44
CA ALA A 390 28.29 -17.70 -43.17
C ALA A 390 29.30 -16.71 -42.52
N ASN A 391 29.75 -15.66 -43.21
CA ASN A 391 30.61 -14.60 -42.64
C ASN A 391 30.39 -13.18 -43.22
N GLU A 392 29.57 -12.98 -44.26
CA GLU A 392 29.46 -11.68 -44.94
C GLU A 392 28.05 -11.41 -45.47
N ALA A 393 27.55 -10.18 -45.28
CA ALA A 393 26.33 -9.70 -45.90
C ALA A 393 26.60 -9.28 -47.35
N TYR A 394 25.70 -9.63 -48.25
CA TYR A 394 25.81 -9.34 -49.69
C TYR A 394 24.44 -9.06 -50.30
N CYS A 395 24.43 -8.39 -51.45
CA CYS A 395 23.24 -8.29 -52.28
C CYS A 395 23.57 -8.73 -53.70
N LEU A 396 22.54 -9.07 -54.48
CA LEU A 396 22.68 -9.36 -55.89
C LEU A 396 22.23 -8.15 -56.69
N VAL A 397 23.05 -7.68 -57.61
CA VAL A 397 22.69 -6.61 -58.54
C VAL A 397 22.55 -7.15 -59.96
N LEU A 398 21.70 -6.51 -60.74
CA LEU A 398 21.55 -6.76 -62.16
C LEU A 398 22.76 -6.18 -62.90
N SER A 399 23.48 -7.04 -63.60
CA SER A 399 24.57 -6.65 -64.50
C SER A 399 24.16 -6.94 -65.94
N GLU A 400 24.37 -5.98 -66.84
CA GLU A 400 24.14 -6.17 -68.27
C GLU A 400 25.47 -6.40 -68.99
N GLU A 401 25.60 -7.54 -69.68
CA GLU A 401 26.73 -7.85 -70.54
C GLU A 401 26.28 -7.79 -72.01
N ASP A 402 26.88 -6.89 -72.79
CA ASP A 402 26.59 -6.81 -74.22
C ASP A 402 27.35 -7.90 -74.99
N ARG A 403 26.62 -8.76 -75.69
CA ARG A 403 27.19 -9.85 -76.50
C ARG A 403 26.81 -9.63 -77.96
N MET A 404 27.56 -10.24 -78.88
CA MET A 404 27.36 -10.12 -80.34
C MET A 404 25.96 -10.48 -80.85
N LEU A 405 25.07 -11.01 -80.01
CA LEU A 405 23.69 -11.41 -80.30
C LEU A 405 22.64 -10.79 -79.34
N GLY A 406 23.00 -9.71 -78.62
CA GLY A 406 22.12 -8.95 -77.74
C GLY A 406 22.63 -8.84 -76.30
N THR A 407 21.92 -8.06 -75.48
CA THR A 407 22.23 -7.84 -74.07
C THR A 407 21.83 -9.05 -73.21
N LEU A 408 22.76 -9.54 -72.39
CA LEU A 408 22.53 -10.61 -71.43
C LEU A 408 22.50 -10.03 -70.02
N GLN A 409 21.39 -10.22 -69.32
CA GLN A 409 21.23 -9.83 -67.92
C GLN A 409 21.66 -10.97 -66.99
N THR A 410 22.59 -10.70 -66.07
CA THR A 410 23.13 -11.66 -65.10
C THR A 410 23.10 -11.08 -63.68
N ALA A 411 22.96 -11.95 -62.68
CA ALA A 411 23.05 -11.56 -61.29
C ALA A 411 24.51 -11.50 -60.81
N LYS A 412 24.95 -10.37 -60.28
CA LYS A 412 26.30 -10.18 -59.73
C LYS A 412 26.25 -10.00 -58.22
N ARG A 413 27.07 -10.77 -57.49
CA ARG A 413 27.20 -10.63 -56.03
C ARG A 413 28.05 -9.42 -55.69
N VAL A 414 27.54 -8.58 -54.80
CA VAL A 414 28.27 -7.43 -54.26
C VAL A 414 28.26 -7.52 -52.74
N PRO A 415 29.44 -7.56 -52.09
CA PRO A 415 29.52 -7.54 -50.63
C PRO A 415 29.05 -6.18 -50.11
N VAL A 416 28.29 -6.19 -49.02
CA VAL A 416 27.75 -4.98 -48.40
C VAL A 416 28.00 -4.99 -46.90
N THR A 417 28.35 -3.85 -46.34
CA THR A 417 28.45 -3.69 -44.89
C THR A 417 27.18 -3.01 -44.38
N VAL A 418 26.43 -3.68 -43.49
CA VAL A 418 25.20 -3.14 -42.92
C VAL A 418 25.56 -2.13 -41.84
N LEU A 419 25.15 -0.87 -42.03
CA LEU A 419 25.33 0.18 -41.01
C LEU A 419 24.19 0.13 -40.01
N GLU A 420 22.96 0.11 -40.52
CA GLU A 420 21.75 0.13 -39.70
C GLU A 420 20.58 -0.51 -40.48
N LYS A 421 19.62 -1.11 -39.78
CA LYS A 421 18.46 -1.78 -40.39
C LYS A 421 17.17 -1.41 -39.69
N ASP A 422 16.10 -1.27 -40.47
CA ASP A 422 14.73 -1.15 -39.98
C ASP A 422 13.88 -2.37 -40.42
N ALA A 423 12.56 -2.31 -40.25
CA ALA A 423 11.65 -3.41 -40.57
C ALA A 423 11.47 -3.68 -42.09
N LYS A 424 11.84 -2.74 -42.96
CA LYS A 424 11.61 -2.81 -44.42
C LYS A 424 12.89 -2.60 -45.24
N SER A 425 13.88 -1.90 -44.71
CA SER A 425 15.06 -1.40 -45.41
C SER A 425 16.32 -1.52 -44.53
N ALA A 426 17.46 -1.62 -45.18
CA ALA A 426 18.78 -1.61 -44.56
C ALA A 426 19.64 -0.52 -45.20
N ALA A 427 20.24 0.32 -44.35
CA ALA A 427 21.29 1.25 -44.74
C ALA A 427 22.60 0.47 -44.82
N ILE A 428 23.25 0.55 -45.98
CA ILE A 428 24.47 -0.21 -46.26
C ILE A 428 25.59 0.72 -46.72
N THR A 429 26.83 0.23 -46.61
CA THR A 429 27.99 0.80 -47.31
C THR A 429 28.54 -0.25 -48.27
N SER A 430 28.63 0.11 -49.54
CA SER A 430 29.10 -0.79 -50.59
C SER A 430 29.70 0.00 -51.76
N THR A 431 30.28 -0.72 -52.72
CA THR A 431 30.77 -0.16 -53.99
C THR A 431 29.65 0.15 -54.99
N LEU A 432 28.38 0.01 -54.60
CA LEU A 432 27.23 0.28 -55.44
C LEU A 432 27.03 1.77 -55.70
N THR A 433 26.42 2.06 -56.84
CA THR A 433 26.07 3.40 -57.30
C THR A 433 24.55 3.55 -57.38
N ASN A 434 24.05 4.79 -57.41
CA ASN A 434 22.60 5.07 -57.51
C ASN A 434 21.97 4.63 -58.84
N THR A 435 22.78 4.17 -59.79
CA THR A 435 22.32 3.59 -61.07
C THR A 435 22.17 2.08 -61.01
N ASP A 436 22.72 1.43 -59.97
CA ASP A 436 22.68 -0.02 -59.84
C ASP A 436 21.31 -0.49 -59.37
N GLN A 437 20.84 -1.57 -59.99
CA GLN A 437 19.56 -2.20 -59.71
C GLN A 437 19.79 -3.46 -58.87
N VAL A 438 19.32 -3.44 -57.63
CA VAL A 438 19.43 -4.55 -56.70
C VAL A 438 18.23 -5.47 -56.86
N ILE A 439 18.48 -6.78 -56.87
CA ILE A 439 17.45 -7.82 -56.98
C ILE A 439 16.74 -7.96 -55.63
N VAL A 440 15.47 -7.54 -55.58
CA VAL A 440 14.63 -7.52 -54.36
C VAL A 440 13.70 -8.72 -54.24
N SER A 441 13.37 -9.37 -55.35
CA SER A 441 12.54 -10.58 -55.39
C SER A 441 12.91 -11.43 -56.60
N SER A 442 12.70 -12.73 -56.50
CA SER A 442 12.94 -13.68 -57.59
C SER A 442 11.93 -14.82 -57.52
N GLU A 443 11.43 -15.26 -58.66
CA GLU A 443 10.51 -16.41 -58.75
C GLU A 443 11.23 -17.75 -58.50
N LYS A 444 12.56 -17.76 -58.62
CA LYS A 444 13.43 -18.92 -58.39
C LYS A 444 14.64 -18.53 -57.56
N TYR A 445 15.29 -19.51 -56.94
CA TYR A 445 16.56 -19.25 -56.27
C TYR A 445 17.61 -18.80 -57.31
N VAL A 446 18.25 -17.66 -57.07
CA VAL A 446 19.22 -17.03 -57.97
C VAL A 446 20.55 -16.89 -57.24
N VAL A 447 21.61 -17.35 -57.87
CA VAL A 447 23.00 -17.28 -57.40
C VAL A 447 23.80 -16.36 -58.32
N GLU A 448 24.99 -15.96 -57.89
CA GLU A 448 25.93 -15.22 -58.71
C GLU A 448 26.18 -15.93 -60.06
N GLY A 449 26.13 -15.16 -61.15
CA GLY A 449 26.33 -15.63 -62.52
C GLY A 449 25.07 -16.17 -63.21
N ASP A 450 23.96 -16.33 -62.47
CA ASP A 450 22.71 -16.80 -63.06
C ASP A 450 22.12 -15.77 -64.03
N ARG A 451 21.53 -16.28 -65.11
CA ARG A 451 20.79 -15.47 -66.07
C ARG A 451 19.45 -15.12 -65.49
N VAL A 452 19.19 -13.83 -65.41
CA VAL A 452 17.96 -13.29 -64.84
C VAL A 452 17.30 -12.38 -65.87
N ARG A 453 15.98 -12.26 -65.78
CA ARG A 453 15.21 -11.33 -66.60
C ARG A 453 14.37 -10.46 -65.70
N LEU A 454 14.30 -9.17 -66.00
CA LEU A 454 13.39 -8.26 -65.32
C LEU A 454 11.95 -8.77 -65.41
N LYS A 455 11.29 -8.84 -64.27
CA LYS A 455 9.85 -9.02 -64.19
C LYS A 455 9.20 -7.69 -64.59
N GLU A 456 8.41 -7.70 -65.67
CA GLU A 456 7.67 -6.52 -66.14
C GLU A 456 6.62 -6.05 -65.12
#